data_AF-A0A960PLA8-F1
#
_entry.id   AF-A0A960PLA8-F1
#
_cell.length_a   1.000
_cell.length_b   1.000
_cell.length_c   1.000
_cell.angle_alpha   90.00
_cell.angle_beta   90.00
_cell.angle_gamma   90.00
#
_symmetry.space_group_name_H-M   'P 1'
#
loop_
_entity.id
_entity.type
_entity.pdbx_description
1 polymer ?
#
loop_
_entity_poly.entity_id
_entity_poly.type
_entity_poly.pdbx_seq_one_letter_code
_entity_poly.pdbx_strand_id
1 'polypeptide(L)' 'QTHPVVEIEEVADGWLRATLGVDAAPWLERQLVLLGGDCRLVEIDEEIGSIDLGAQAAKRVLALYERADGAGVSTR' A
#
# COMPACT_ATOMS: atom_id res chain seq x y z
N GLN A 1 -12.70 2.83 11.72
CA GLN A 1 -13.64 2.92 10.60
C GLN A 1 -13.52 1.63 9.81
N THR A 2 -14.60 0.88 9.67
CA THR A 2 -14.62 -0.41 8.97
C THR A 2 -14.99 -0.12 7.52
N HIS A 3 -14.00 -0.15 6.63
CA HIS A 3 -14.28 -0.05 5.20
C HIS A 3 -15.04 -1.32 4.80
N PRO A 4 -16.22 -1.21 4.15
CA PRO A 4 -17.00 -2.38 3.83
C PRO A 4 -16.21 -3.23 2.86
N VAL A 5 -15.88 -4.44 3.29
CA VAL A 5 -15.52 -5.50 2.36
C VAL A 5 -16.76 -5.75 1.52
N VAL A 6 -16.64 -5.53 0.22
CA VAL A 6 -17.74 -5.68 -0.74
C VAL A 6 -17.86 -7.16 -1.12
N GLU A 7 -16.73 -7.81 -1.36
CA GLU A 7 -16.67 -9.18 -1.85
C GLU A 7 -15.36 -9.84 -1.44
N ILE A 8 -15.40 -11.15 -1.19
CA ILE A 8 -14.21 -11.99 -0.97
C ILE A 8 -14.39 -13.27 -1.78
N GLU A 9 -13.38 -13.60 -2.57
CA GLU A 9 -13.31 -14.83 -3.35
C GLU A 9 -12.01 -15.58 -3.03
N GLU A 10 -12.09 -16.90 -2.95
CA GLU A 10 -10.90 -17.75 -2.92
C GLU A 10 -10.30 -17.83 -4.31
N VAL A 11 -8.98 -17.67 -4.38
CA VAL A 11 -8.17 -17.86 -5.57
C VAL A 11 -7.25 -19.06 -5.36
N ALA A 12 -6.52 -19.47 -6.40
CA ALA A 12 -5.54 -20.54 -6.31
C ALA A 12 -4.49 -20.27 -5.21
N ASP A 13 -3.91 -21.36 -4.70
CA ASP A 13 -2.74 -21.34 -3.82
C ASP A 13 -2.97 -20.62 -2.47
N GLY A 14 -4.20 -20.63 -1.97
CA GLY A 14 -4.54 -20.07 -0.66
C GLY A 14 -4.62 -18.54 -0.63
N TRP A 15 -4.61 -17.89 -1.80
CA TRP A 15 -4.83 -16.45 -1.92
C TRP A 15 -6.32 -16.13 -1.85
N LEU A 16 -6.63 -14.98 -1.27
CA LEU A 16 -7.96 -14.38 -1.31
C LEU A 16 -7.92 -13.14 -2.21
N ARG A 17 -8.93 -12.99 -3.05
CA ARG A 17 -9.22 -11.72 -3.73
C ARG A 17 -10.32 -11.03 -2.94
N ALA A 18 -10.01 -9.85 -2.41
CA ALA A 18 -10.97 -9.03 -1.67
C ALA A 18 -11.23 -7.72 -2.40
N THR A 19 -12.50 -7.38 -2.59
CA THR A 19 -12.95 -6.09 -3.10
C THR A 19 -13.32 -5.21 -1.93
N LEU A 20 -12.72 -4.02 -1.83
CA LEU A 20 -12.88 -3.11 -0.70
C LEU A 20 -13.47 -1.78 -1.18
N GLY A 21 -14.41 -1.23 -0.42
CA GLY A 21 -14.85 0.16 -0.58
C GLY A 21 -13.80 1.12 -0.02
N VAL A 22 -13.02 1.76 -0.91
CA VAL A 22 -11.97 2.71 -0.55
C VAL A 22 -12.45 4.14 -0.78
N ASP A 23 -12.26 5.01 0.19
CA ASP A 23 -12.66 6.42 0.13
C ASP A 23 -11.57 7.35 -0.41
N ALA A 24 -10.31 7.05 -0.13
CA ALA A 24 -9.18 7.88 -0.57
C ALA A 24 -7.86 7.09 -0.69
N ALA A 25 -7.03 7.52 -1.64
CA ALA A 25 -5.70 6.95 -1.89
C ALA A 25 -4.79 6.90 -0.65
N PRO A 26 -4.69 7.93 0.21
CA PRO A 26 -3.75 7.93 1.34
C PRO A 26 -4.01 6.81 2.36
N TRP A 27 -5.29 6.46 2.55
CA TRP A 27 -5.64 5.34 3.42
C TRP A 27 -5.14 4.02 2.82
N LEU A 28 -5.38 3.81 1.52
CA LEU A 28 -5.00 2.60 0.81
C LEU A 28 -3.48 2.44 0.72
N GLU A 29 -2.76 3.51 0.42
CA GLU A 29 -1.29 3.55 0.44
C GLU A 29 -0.73 3.05 1.76
N ARG A 30 -1.27 3.54 2.88
CA ARG A 30 -0.85 3.12 4.21
C ARG A 30 -1.09 1.64 4.45
N GLN A 31 -2.23 1.10 4.03
CA GLN A 31 -2.51 -0.34 4.19
C GLN A 31 -1.55 -1.19 3.35
N LEU A 32 -1.30 -0.82 2.10
CA LEU A 32 -0.41 -1.56 1.20
C LEU A 32 1.03 -1.59 1.72
N VAL A 33 1.51 -0.47 2.29
CA VAL A 33 2.85 -0.44 2.92
C VAL A 33 2.89 -1.29 4.18
N LEU A 34 1.84 -1.30 4.99
CA LEU A 34 1.78 -2.09 6.22
C LEU A 34 1.72 -3.61 5.96
N LEU A 35 0.94 -4.02 4.97
CA LEU A 35 0.78 -5.42 4.59
C LEU A 35 1.94 -5.93 3.75
N GLY A 36 2.62 -5.05 3.01
CA GLY A 36 3.81 -5.40 2.24
C GLY A 36 3.53 -6.50 1.21
N GLY A 37 4.43 -7.48 1.14
CA GLY A 37 4.41 -8.56 0.13
C GLY A 37 3.27 -9.58 0.27
N ASP A 38 2.54 -9.54 1.38
CA ASP A 38 1.39 -10.44 1.62
C ASP A 38 0.12 -9.95 0.90
N CYS A 39 0.17 -8.81 0.23
CA CYS A 39 -0.92 -8.28 -0.56
C CYS A 39 -0.42 -7.64 -1.87
N ARG A 40 -1.32 -7.56 -2.85
CA ARG A 40 -1.10 -6.77 -4.06
C ARG A 40 -2.43 -6.24 -4.58
N LEU A 41 -2.40 -5.06 -5.19
CA LEU A 41 -3.51 -4.61 -6.00
C LEU A 41 -3.58 -5.45 -7.28
N VAL A 42 -4.80 -5.83 -7.65
CA VAL A 42 -5.08 -6.52 -8.93
C VAL A 42 -5.99 -5.68 -9.83
N GLU A 43 -6.78 -4.79 -9.23
CA GLU A 43 -7.65 -3.82 -9.89
C GLU A 43 -7.82 -2.61 -8.96
N ILE A 44 -8.01 -1.42 -9.52
CA ILE A 44 -8.25 -0.19 -8.79
C ILE A 44 -8.96 0.82 -9.71
N ASP A 45 -9.83 1.64 -9.13
CA ASP A 45 -10.39 2.80 -9.80
C ASP A 45 -9.27 3.81 -10.15
N GLU A 46 -9.22 4.24 -11.41
CA GLU A 46 -8.23 5.20 -11.91
C GLU A 46 -8.29 6.57 -11.20
N GLU A 47 -9.46 6.94 -10.66
CA GLU A 47 -9.62 8.17 -9.86
C GLU A 47 -8.93 8.04 -8.49
N ILE A 48 -8.84 6.82 -7.95
CA ILE A 48 -8.17 6.54 -6.68
C ILE A 48 -6.66 6.37 -6.92
N GLY A 49 -6.25 5.71 -8.01
CA GLY A 49 -4.84 5.56 -8.32
C GLY A 49 -4.53 4.52 -9.39
N SER A 50 -3.46 3.76 -9.18
CA SER A 50 -2.98 2.76 -10.14
C SER A 50 -2.51 1.51 -9.41
N ILE A 51 -2.28 0.43 -10.17
CA ILE A 51 -1.81 -0.85 -9.63
C ILE A 51 -0.49 -0.72 -8.85
N ASP A 52 0.31 0.29 -9.20
CA ASP A 52 1.62 0.58 -8.61
C ASP A 52 1.55 1.43 -7.33
N LEU A 53 0.35 1.78 -6.86
CA LEU A 53 0.14 2.71 -5.74
C LEU A 53 0.96 2.31 -4.49
N GLY A 54 0.95 1.02 -4.12
CA GLY A 54 1.72 0.50 -2.99
C GLY A 54 3.23 0.66 -3.16
N ALA A 55 3.74 0.36 -4.36
CA ALA A 55 5.16 0.53 -4.67
C ALA A 55 5.58 2.00 -4.66
N GLN A 56 4.75 2.91 -5.17
CA GLN A 56 5.00 4.34 -5.13
C GLN A 56 5.00 4.87 -3.69
N ALA A 57 4.05 4.44 -2.86
CA ALA A 57 4.01 4.77 -1.44
C ALA A 57 5.25 4.28 -0.70
N ALA A 58 5.64 3.01 -0.89
CA ALA A 58 6.85 2.45 -0.30
C ALA A 58 8.11 3.24 -0.70
N LYS A 59 8.25 3.60 -1.99
CA LYS A 59 9.37 4.43 -2.48
C LYS A 59 9.43 5.79 -1.76
N ARG A 60 8.29 6.47 -1.56
CA ARG A 60 8.25 7.74 -0.81
C ARG A 60 8.67 7.56 0.64
N VAL A 61 8.23 6.49 1.30
CA VAL A 61 8.62 6.17 2.68
C VAL A 61 10.13 5.90 2.76
N LEU A 62 10.67 5.07 1.89
CA LEU A 62 12.10 4.74 1.87
C LEU A 62 12.98 5.97 1.60
N ALA A 63 12.56 6.86 0.70
CA ALA A 63 13.27 8.11 0.43
C ALA A 63 13.39 9.02 1.67
N LEU A 64 12.48 8.92 2.64
CA LEU A 64 12.58 9.65 3.91
C LEU A 64 13.74 9.13 4.77
N TYR A 65 13.96 7.81 4.77
CA TYR A 65 15.06 7.20 5.50
C TYR A 65 16.41 7.44 4.82
N GLU A 66 16.48 7.34 3.49
CA GLU A 66 17.71 7.69 2.76
C GLU A 66 18.14 9.14 3.01
N ARG A 67 17.16 10.06 3.08
CA ARG A 67 17.43 11.46 3.42
C ARG A 67 17.87 11.65 4.87
N ALA A 68 17.31 10.89 5.80
CA ALA A 68 17.67 10.94 7.21
C ALA A 68 19.09 10.40 7.45
N ASP A 69 19.45 9.30 6.78
CA ASP A 69 20.78 8.70 6.85
C ASP A 69 21.86 9.66 6.28
N GLY A 70 21.54 10.40 5.23
CA GLY A 70 22.40 11.47 4.69
C GLY A 70 22.51 12.72 5.58
N ALA A 71 21.62 12.90 6.55
CA ALA A 71 21.58 14.05 7.46
C ALA A 71 22.17 13.76 8.85
N GLY A 72 22.63 12.53 9.12
CA GLY A 72 22.89 12.08 10.49
C GLY A 72 23.98 11.04 10.66
N VAL A 73 25.24 11.37 10.35
CA VAL A 73 26.39 11.03 11.20
C VAL A 73 27.35 12.21 11.25
N SER A 74 27.01 13.23 12.05
CA SER A 74 28.00 14.17 12.58
C SER A 74 28.21 13.82 14.05
N THR A 75 29.01 12.79 14.28
CA THR A 75 29.49 12.43 15.61
C THR A 75 30.46 13.52 16.05
N ARG A 76 30.07 14.34 17.03
CA ARG A 76 31.00 15.09 17.86
C ARG A 76 31.30 14.29 19.12
#